data_AF-A0A7V5SGG7-F1
#
_entry.id   AF-A0A7V5SGG7-F1
#
_cell.length_a   1.000
_cell.length_b   1.000
_cell.length_c   1.000
_cell.angle_alpha   90.00
_cell.angle_beta   90.00
_cell.angle_gamma   90.00
#
_symmetry.space_group_name_H-M   'P 1'
#
loop_
_entity.id
_entity.type
_entity.pdbx_description
1 polymer ?
#
loop_
_entity_poly.entity_id
_entity_poly.type
_entity_poly.pdbx_seq_one_letter_code
_entity_poly.pdbx_strand_id
1 'polypeptide(L)'
;MSFRLHVRPFLRHSCALVGCHSSDTRGGGVALEEYEQLWERPGLIIPGQPDASVLQQVLEGRLPHLPDLRTLSTENQRRGMRRWITEGARNN
;
A
#
# COMPACT_ATOMS: atom_id res chain seq x y z
N MET A 1 -8.38 12.28 -1.79
CA MET A 1 -7.91 11.50 -0.62
C MET A 1 -6.60 12.10 -0.12
N SER A 2 -6.38 12.15 1.19
CA SER A 2 -5.08 12.59 1.76
C SER A 2 -4.19 11.40 2.08
N PHE A 3 -2.92 11.43 1.66
CA PHE A 3 -1.95 10.39 2.05
C PHE A 3 -1.77 10.35 3.56
N ARG A 4 -1.49 11.52 4.16
CA ARG A 4 -1.17 11.64 5.58
C ARG A 4 -2.31 11.20 6.49
N LEU A 5 -3.54 11.55 6.13
CA LEU A 5 -4.73 11.32 6.97
C LEU A 5 -5.41 9.97 6.73
N HIS A 6 -5.25 9.36 5.56
CA HIS A 6 -6.02 8.16 5.20
C HIS A 6 -5.12 6.97 4.83
N VAL A 7 -4.14 7.18 3.95
CA VAL A 7 -3.31 6.09 3.41
C VAL A 7 -2.26 5.65 4.41
N ARG A 8 -1.48 6.60 4.94
CA ARG A 8 -0.40 6.28 5.87
C ARG A 8 -0.88 5.57 7.15
N PRO A 9 -1.97 5.99 7.81
CA PRO A 9 -2.50 5.25 8.96
C PRO A 9 -2.89 3.82 8.58
N PHE A 10 -3.55 3.62 7.44
CA PHE A 10 -3.88 2.27 6.97
C PHE A 10 -2.62 1.41 6.77
N LEU A 11 -1.62 1.91 6.04
CA LEU A 11 -0.39 1.16 5.80
C LEU A 11 0.35 0.85 7.10
N ARG A 12 0.46 1.79 8.04
CA ARG A 12 1.14 1.58 9.32
C ARG A 12 0.43 0.58 10.23
N HIS A 13 -0.90 0.57 10.22
CA HIS A 13 -1.67 -0.33 11.10
C HIS A 13 -1.84 -1.74 10.52
N SER A 14 -1.83 -1.90 9.19
CA SER A 14 -2.14 -3.18 8.55
C SER A 14 -0.96 -3.84 7.85
N CYS A 15 0.09 -3.09 7.49
CA CYS A 15 1.14 -3.59 6.57
C CYS A 15 2.57 -3.32 7.06
N ALA A 16 2.82 -2.12 7.58
CA ALA A 16 4.14 -1.69 8.03
C ALA A 16 4.43 -2.16 9.47
N LEU A 17 4.31 -3.47 9.66
CA LEU A 17 4.56 -4.15 10.92
C LEU A 17 6.00 -4.70 10.93
N VAL A 18 6.62 -4.73 12.11
CA VAL A 18 7.88 -5.45 12.31
C VAL A 18 7.67 -6.92 11.93
N GLY A 19 8.60 -7.50 11.17
CA GLY A 19 8.42 -8.82 10.56
C GLY A 19 7.83 -8.78 9.13
N CYS A 20 7.19 -7.68 8.74
CA CYS A 20 6.57 -7.47 7.43
C CYS A 20 7.18 -6.23 6.77
N HIS A 21 6.41 -5.20 6.43
CA HIS A 21 6.87 -4.05 5.64
C HIS A 21 7.23 -2.80 6.47
N SER A 22 7.71 -2.98 7.71
CA SER A 22 8.28 -1.86 8.47
C SER A 22 9.56 -1.34 7.82
N SER A 23 10.01 -0.15 8.24
CA SER A 23 11.29 0.43 7.82
C SER A 23 12.48 -0.47 8.16
N ASP A 24 12.39 -1.22 9.25
CA ASP A 24 13.45 -2.12 9.72
C ASP A 24 13.44 -3.46 9.00
N THR A 25 12.26 -4.09 8.83
CA THR A 25 12.18 -5.45 8.29
C THR A 25 12.14 -5.49 6.77
N ARG A 26 11.48 -4.52 6.13
CA ARG A 26 11.40 -4.39 4.68
C ARG A 26 11.05 -5.70 3.95
N GLY A 27 10.06 -6.43 4.45
CA GLY A 27 9.58 -7.69 3.89
C GLY A 27 9.30 -7.55 2.39
N GLY A 28 9.70 -8.54 1.59
CA GLY A 28 9.61 -8.46 0.13
C GLY A 28 10.43 -7.31 -0.49
N GLY A 29 11.38 -6.73 0.25
CA GLY A 29 12.26 -5.64 -0.18
C GLY A 29 11.68 -4.22 -0.06
N VAL A 30 10.49 -4.05 0.52
CA VAL A 30 9.78 -2.75 0.56
C VAL A 30 9.38 -2.35 1.97
N ALA A 31 9.47 -1.05 2.26
CA ALA A 31 8.91 -0.42 3.45
C ALA A 31 7.68 0.41 3.07
N LEU A 32 6.69 0.47 3.97
CA LEU A 32 5.39 1.13 3.73
C LEU A 32 5.02 2.15 4.84
N GLU A 33 5.98 2.61 5.64
CA GLU A 33 5.73 3.52 6.76
C GLU A 33 5.58 4.98 6.33
N GLU A 34 6.39 5.41 5.37
CA GLU A 34 6.48 6.79 4.90
C GLU A 34 6.32 6.91 3.38
N TYR A 35 5.97 8.11 2.93
CA TYR A 35 5.58 8.36 1.53
C TYR A 35 6.70 8.02 0.56
N GLU A 36 7.91 8.44 0.87
CA GLU A 36 9.11 8.30 0.05
C GLU A 36 9.42 6.81 -0.22
N GLN A 37 9.15 5.95 0.75
CA GLN A 37 9.41 4.51 0.68
C GLN A 37 8.55 3.80 -0.38
N LEU A 38 7.35 4.33 -0.65
CA LEU A 38 6.45 3.76 -1.67
C LEU A 38 7.01 3.87 -3.10
N TRP A 39 8.02 4.72 -3.29
CA TRP A 39 8.65 4.99 -4.58
C TRP A 39 10.00 4.28 -4.75
N GLU A 40 10.54 3.68 -3.69
CA GLU A 40 11.83 2.98 -3.72
C GLU A 40 11.79 1.74 -4.62
N ARG A 41 10.60 1.15 -4.82
CA ARG A 41 10.39 0.02 -5.72
C ARG A 41 9.54 0.43 -6.93
N PRO A 42 10.10 0.40 -8.16
CA PRO A 42 9.34 0.65 -9.37
C PRO A 42 8.11 -0.24 -9.48
N GLY A 43 6.97 0.35 -9.85
CA GLY A 43 5.71 -0.37 -10.03
C GLY A 43 4.97 -0.74 -8.74
N LEU A 44 5.53 -0.48 -7.55
CA LEU A 44 4.80 -0.68 -6.29
C LEU A 44 3.53 0.17 -6.28
N ILE A 45 3.67 1.45 -6.64
CA ILE A 45 2.61 2.41 -6.94
C ILE A 45 2.87 3.01 -8.32
N ILE A 46 1.83 3.09 -9.15
CA ILE A 46 1.85 3.79 -10.44
C ILE A 46 0.73 4.84 -10.41
N PRO A 47 1.05 6.14 -10.30
CA PRO A 47 0.05 7.21 -10.26
C PRO A 47 -0.94 7.12 -11.42
N GLY A 48 -2.23 7.20 -11.11
CA GLY A 48 -3.32 7.11 -12.08
C GLY A 48 -3.61 5.69 -12.60
N GLN A 49 -2.80 4.69 -12.25
CA GLN A 49 -2.92 3.32 -12.77
C GLN A 49 -3.02 2.30 -11.62
N PRO A 50 -4.16 2.26 -10.90
CA PRO A 50 -4.35 1.32 -9.78
C PRO A 50 -4.20 -0.13 -10.22
N ASP A 51 -4.72 -0.49 -11.40
CA ASP A 51 -4.67 -1.87 -11.88
C ASP A 51 -3.25 -2.33 -12.25
N ALA A 52 -2.35 -1.39 -12.55
CA ALA A 52 -0.94 -1.68 -12.82
C ALA A 52 -0.05 -1.57 -11.56
N SER A 53 -0.59 -1.08 -10.44
CA SER A 53 0.15 -0.92 -9.18
C SER A 53 0.18 -2.24 -8.40
N VAL A 54 1.38 -2.75 -8.11
CA VAL A 54 1.57 -4.03 -7.39
C VAL A 54 0.85 -4.03 -6.04
N LEU A 55 0.93 -2.92 -5.28
CA LEU A 55 0.27 -2.85 -3.96
C LEU A 55 -1.24 -3.04 -4.07
N GLN A 56 -1.87 -2.44 -5.08
CA GLN A 56 -3.31 -2.55 -5.27
C GLN A 56 -3.71 -3.95 -5.77
N GLN A 57 -2.92 -4.55 -6.68
CA GLN A 57 -3.15 -5.93 -7.13
C GLN A 57 -3.07 -6.94 -5.97
N VAL A 58 -2.13 -6.73 -5.05
CA VAL A 58 -2.00 -7.54 -3.82
C VAL A 58 -3.19 -7.33 -2.89
N LEU A 59 -3.62 -6.08 -2.65
CA LEU A 59 -4.81 -5.77 -1.84
C LEU A 59 -6.10 -6.37 -2.41
N GLU A 60 -6.21 -6.46 -3.73
CA GLU A 60 -7.36 -7.04 -4.44
C GLU A 60 -7.23 -8.56 -4.67
N GLY A 61 -6.16 -9.19 -4.17
CA GLY A 61 -5.95 -10.64 -4.27
C GLY A 61 -5.61 -11.14 -5.68
N ARG A 62 -5.22 -10.25 -6.61
CA ARG A 62 -4.77 -10.61 -7.96
C ARG A 62 -3.33 -11.15 -7.96
N LEU A 63 -2.54 -10.70 -6.98
CA LEU A 63 -1.20 -11.23 -6.71
C LEU A 63 -1.19 -11.92 -5.35
N PRO A 64 -0.49 -13.07 -5.21
CA PRO A 64 -0.41 -13.78 -3.95
C PRO A 64 0.41 -12.99 -2.93
N HIS A 65 -0.01 -13.07 -1.66
CA HIS A 65 0.70 -12.51 -0.52
C HIS A 65 0.47 -13.40 0.71
N LEU A 66 1.48 -13.52 1.57
CA LEU A 66 1.39 -14.22 2.85
C LEU A 66 1.67 -13.22 3.98
N PRO A 67 0.75 -13.02 4.95
CA PRO A 67 -0.57 -13.65 5.08
C PRO A 67 -1.63 -13.11 4.09
N ASP A 68 -2.82 -13.73 4.04
CA ASP A 68 -3.97 -13.25 3.25
C ASP A 68 -4.45 -11.89 3.77
N LEU A 69 -4.17 -10.84 3.00
CA LEU A 69 -4.44 -9.45 3.37
C LEU A 69 -5.93 -9.10 3.40
N ARG A 70 -6.82 -9.96 2.90
CA ARG A 70 -8.27 -9.74 3.04
C ARG A 70 -8.71 -9.76 4.49
N THR A 71 -7.92 -10.38 5.37
CA THR A 71 -8.14 -10.39 6.83
C THR A 71 -7.59 -9.13 7.52
N LEU A 72 -6.65 -8.43 6.89
CA LEU A 72 -5.95 -7.25 7.46
C LEU A 72 -6.50 -5.91 6.92
N SER A 73 -7.45 -5.97 5.99
CA SER A 73 -8.05 -4.79 5.36
C SER A 73 -9.54 -5.00 5.10
N THR A 74 -10.30 -3.91 5.17
CA THR A 74 -11.70 -3.84 4.78
C THR A 74 -11.84 -3.44 3.31
N GLU A 75 -13.00 -3.71 2.72
CA GLU A 75 -13.35 -3.22 1.38
C GLU A 75 -13.21 -1.69 1.26
N ASN A 76 -13.56 -0.93 2.31
CA ASN A 76 -13.42 0.52 2.29
C ASN A 76 -11.95 0.96 2.22
N GLN A 77 -11.05 0.29 2.94
CA GLN A 77 -9.61 0.57 2.88
C GLN A 77 -9.04 0.23 1.50
N ARG A 78 -9.41 -0.93 0.94
CA ARG A 78 -9.01 -1.35 -0.42
C ARG A 78 -9.46 -0.36 -1.50
N ARG A 79 -10.72 0.09 -1.45
CA ARG A 79 -11.25 1.13 -2.35
C ARG A 79 -10.61 2.49 -2.10
N GLY A 80 -10.27 2.80 -0.86
CA GLY A 80 -9.59 4.03 -0.50
C GLY A 80 -8.19 4.12 -1.11
N MET A 81 -7.43 3.02 -1.03
CA MET A 81 -6.13 2.90 -1.71
C MET A 81 -6.28 3.04 -3.22
N ARG A 82 -7.24 2.33 -3.83
CA ARG A 82 -7.55 2.44 -5.25
C ARG A 82 -7.78 3.90 -5.66
N ARG A 83 -8.64 4.60 -4.93
CA ARG A 83 -8.99 6.01 -5.18
C ARG A 83 -7.76 6.91 -5.05
N TRP A 84 -6.95 6.76 -4.02
CA TRP A 84 -5.75 7.57 -3.85
C TRP A 84 -4.75 7.37 -5.00
N ILE A 85 -4.55 6.14 -5.47
CA ILE A 85 -3.70 5.86 -6.63
C ILE A 85 -4.30 6.49 -7.90
N THR A 86 -5.61 6.34 -8.14
CA THR A 86 -6.32 6.96 -9.27
C THR A 86 -6.17 8.49 -9.28
N GLU A 87 -6.20 9.13 -8.11
CA GLU A 87 -6.04 10.59 -7.96
C GLU A 87 -4.57 11.07 -8.09
N GLY A 88 -3.65 10.15 -8.43
CA GLY A 88 -2.25 10.45 -8.69
C GLY A 88 -1.33 10.25 -7.49
N ALA A 89 -1.77 9.52 -6.46
CA ALA A 89 -0.94 9.07 -5.33
C ALA A 89 -0.16 10.21 -4.64
N ARG A 90 -0.80 11.36 -4.41
CA ARG A 90 -0.15 12.58 -3.90
C ARG A 90 0.19 12.51 -2.41
N ASN A 91 1.26 13.18 -1.99
CA ASN A 91 1.59 13.43 -0.59
C ASN A 91 0.91 14.73 -0.09
N ASN A 92 -0.25 14.61 0.56
CA ASN A 92 -1.08 15.75 0.99
C ASN A 92 -1.82 15.46 2.31
#